data_AF-A0A9Q4BSB4-F1
#
_entry.id   AF-A0A9Q4BSB4-F1
#
_cell.length_a   1.000
_cell.length_b   1.000
_cell.length_c   1.000
_cell.angle_alpha   90.00
_cell.angle_beta   90.00
_cell.angle_gamma   90.00
#
_symmetry.space_group_name_H-M   'P 1'
#
loop_
_entity.id
_entity.type
_entity.pdbx_description
1 polymer ?
#
loop_
_entity_poly.entity_id
_entity_poly.type
_entity_poly.pdbx_seq_one_letter_code
_entity_poly.pdbx_strand_id
1 'polypeptide(L)'
;ITLNIIDLTANYQGSESLTLNLSTGQKTLDAEKIRYDFILTIPDLNNPLNPSKRTFNADAWFVKDIGVVRFQGNGTILGALSGGGINFADTTKTVSQNLTSYDIK
;
A
#
# COMPACT_ATOMS: atom_id res chain seq x y z
N ILE A 1 6.07 25.73 14.87
CA ILE A 1 4.99 25.01 14.15
C ILE A 1 5.58 23.67 13.74
N THR A 2 5.00 22.56 14.18
CA THR A 2 5.38 21.23 13.72
C THR A 2 4.47 20.88 12.55
N LEU A 3 5.04 20.71 11.35
CA LEU A 3 4.31 20.31 10.16
C LEU A 3 4.55 18.82 9.91
N ASN A 4 3.50 18.01 10.00
CA ASN A 4 3.57 16.61 9.61
C ASN A 4 3.63 16.54 8.08
N ILE A 5 4.83 16.29 7.56
CA ILE A 5 5.07 16.18 6.10
C ILE A 5 4.44 14.91 5.54
N ILE A 6 4.42 13.85 6.35
CA ILE A 6 3.89 12.54 6.00
C ILE A 6 2.90 12.14 7.08
N ASP A 7 1.71 11.74 6.66
CA ASP A 7 0.73 11.03 7.47
C ASP A 7 0.42 9.70 6.78
N LEU A 8 0.50 8.60 7.53
CA LEU A 8 0.19 7.26 7.05
C LEU A 8 -0.76 6.61 8.04
N THR A 9 -1.96 6.31 7.56
CA THR A 9 -2.97 5.59 8.33
C THR A 9 -3.16 4.20 7.75
N ALA A 10 -3.30 3.20 8.62
CA ALA A 10 -3.64 1.83 8.26
C ALA A 10 -4.99 1.47 8.90
N ASN A 11 -5.96 1.10 8.07
CA ASN A 11 -7.34 0.82 8.46
C ASN A 11 -7.69 -0.62 8.11
N TYR A 12 -8.00 -1.44 9.12
CA TYR A 12 -8.48 -2.81 8.91
C TYR A 12 -9.85 -2.80 8.21
N GLN A 13 -9.98 -3.56 7.11
CA GLN A 13 -11.18 -3.60 6.27
C GLN A 13 -11.96 -4.92 6.40
N GLY A 14 -11.44 -5.90 7.13
CA GLY A 14 -12.05 -7.23 7.27
C GLY A 14 -11.26 -8.34 6.58
N SER A 15 -11.75 -9.57 6.72
CA SER A 15 -11.20 -10.75 6.06
C SER A 15 -11.88 -10.98 4.70
N GLU A 16 -11.11 -11.34 3.68
CA GLU A 16 -11.57 -11.73 2.35
C GLU A 16 -10.94 -13.07 1.94
N SER A 17 -11.70 -13.96 1.31
CA SER A 17 -11.13 -15.20 0.77
C SER A 17 -10.48 -14.92 -0.59
N LEU A 18 -9.18 -15.23 -0.71
CA LEU A 18 -8.39 -14.98 -1.90
C LEU A 18 -7.85 -16.27 -2.50
N THR A 19 -8.06 -16.41 -3.81
CA THR A 19 -7.43 -17.46 -4.61
C THR A 19 -6.08 -16.98 -5.13
N LEU A 20 -5.00 -17.60 -4.67
CA LEU A 20 -3.64 -17.37 -5.12
C LEU A 20 -3.23 -18.44 -6.13
N ASN A 21 -2.58 -18.01 -7.22
CA ASN A 21 -2.01 -18.91 -8.22
C ASN A 21 -0.52 -19.09 -7.91
N LEU A 22 -0.21 -20.00 -6.99
CA LEU A 22 1.17 -20.26 -6.58
C LEU A 22 1.85 -21.22 -7.56
N SER A 23 3.18 -21.24 -7.57
CA SER A 23 3.97 -22.20 -8.37
C SER A 23 3.67 -23.66 -8.05
N THR A 24 3.17 -23.95 -6.84
CA THR A 24 2.75 -25.28 -6.38
C THR A 24 1.29 -25.61 -6.72
N GLY A 25 0.56 -24.67 -7.32
CA GLY A 25 -0.86 -24.81 -7.67
C GLY A 25 -1.72 -23.68 -7.13
N GLN A 26 -3.02 -23.76 -7.42
CA GLN A 26 -4.00 -22.79 -6.95
C GLN A 26 -4.37 -23.10 -5.50
N LYS A 27 -4.35 -22.07 -4.63
CA LYS A 27 -4.73 -22.19 -3.22
C LYS A 27 -5.65 -21.05 -2.83
N THR A 28 -6.77 -21.38 -2.21
CA THR A 28 -7.67 -20.39 -1.60
C THR A 28 -7.32 -20.24 -0.13
N LEU A 29 -7.13 -19.00 0.32
CA LEU A 29 -6.71 -18.65 1.66
C LEU A 29 -7.54 -17.46 2.17
N ASP A 30 -7.77 -17.42 3.47
CA ASP A 30 -8.38 -16.25 4.10
C ASP A 30 -7.30 -15.19 4.34
N ALA A 31 -7.56 -13.99 3.84
CA ALA A 31 -6.63 -12.88 3.90
C ALA A 31 -7.27 -11.67 4.62
N GLU A 32 -6.51 -11.07 5.51
CA GLU A 32 -6.88 -9.85 6.21
C GLU A 32 -6.55 -8.64 5.35
N LYS A 33 -7.55 -7.83 5.02
CA LYS A 33 -7.38 -6.64 4.18
C LYS A 33 -7.13 -5.40 5.02
N ILE A 34 -6.08 -4.67 4.67
CA ILE A 34 -5.71 -3.38 5.26
C ILE A 34 -5.72 -2.31 4.18
N ARG A 35 -6.43 -1.21 4.43
CA ARG A 35 -6.39 0.02 3.64
C ARG A 35 -5.32 0.95 4.20
N TYR A 36 -4.37 1.34 3.38
CA TYR A 36 -3.39 2.37 3.66
C TYR A 36 -3.79 3.68 3.00
N ASP A 37 -3.85 4.74 3.79
CA ASP A 37 -4.08 6.10 3.34
C ASP A 37 -2.85 6.94 3.68
N PHE A 38 -2.18 7.47 2.65
CA PHE A 38 -0.96 8.25 2.78
C PHE A 38 -1.21 9.68 2.31
N ILE A 39 -0.90 10.66 3.17
CA ILE A 39 -1.04 12.08 2.88
C ILE A 39 0.35 12.71 2.91
N LEU A 40 0.77 13.26 1.78
CA LEU A 40 1.95 14.10 1.66
C LEU A 40 1.54 15.56 1.76
N THR A 41 2.09 16.25 2.75
CA THR A 41 1.94 17.70 2.91
C THR A 41 3.19 18.40 2.38
N ILE A 42 3.06 19.17 1.30
CA ILE A 42 4.15 19.92 0.68
C ILE A 42 4.05 21.38 1.18
N PRO A 43 5.00 21.85 2.00
CA PRO A 43 5.00 23.23 2.48
C PRO A 43 5.20 24.21 1.33
N ASP A 44 4.44 25.29 1.34
CA ASP A 44 4.66 26.44 0.46
C ASP A 44 5.53 27.46 1.21
N LEU A 45 6.75 27.70 0.69
CA LEU A 45 7.70 28.65 1.27
C LEU A 45 7.19 30.11 1.19
N ASN A 46 6.32 30.40 0.24
CA ASN A 46 5.70 31.72 0.07
C ASN A 46 4.38 31.87 0.84
N ASN A 47 3.74 30.75 1.20
CA ASN A 47 2.52 30.74 2.01
C ASN A 47 2.50 29.57 3.03
N PRO A 48 3.27 29.68 4.13
CA PRO A 48 3.44 28.58 5.09
C PRO A 48 2.17 28.12 5.81
N LEU A 49 1.10 28.94 5.76
CA LEU A 49 -0.19 28.65 6.38
C LEU A 49 -1.12 27.83 5.46
N ASN A 50 -0.78 27.67 4.19
CA ASN A 50 -1.61 26.95 3.22
C ASN A 50 -0.79 25.92 2.42
N PRO A 51 -0.32 24.84 3.07
CA PRO A 51 0.44 23.79 2.39
C PRO A 51 -0.46 22.99 1.45
N SER A 52 0.10 22.57 0.31
CA SER A 52 -0.60 21.67 -0.61
C SER A 52 -0.55 20.23 -0.10
N LYS A 53 -1.64 19.47 -0.31
CA LYS A 53 -1.73 18.07 0.12
C LYS A 53 -1.94 17.15 -1.08
N ARG A 54 -1.28 16.00 -1.07
CA ARG A 54 -1.50 14.90 -2.01
C ARG A 54 -1.89 13.66 -1.24
N THR A 55 -2.99 13.03 -1.62
CA THR A 55 -3.48 11.80 -1.00
C THR A 55 -3.26 10.63 -1.95
N PHE A 56 -2.75 9.55 -1.39
CA PHE A 56 -2.49 8.30 -2.07
C PHE A 56 -3.07 7.17 -1.23
N ASN A 57 -3.52 6.12 -1.89
CA ASN A 57 -4.12 5.01 -1.19
C ASN A 57 -3.76 3.67 -1.81
N ALA A 58 -3.66 2.65 -0.97
CA ALA A 58 -3.50 1.26 -1.40
C ALA A 58 -4.12 0.29 -0.41
N ASP A 59 -4.50 -0.86 -0.91
CA ASP A 59 -4.96 -2.00 -0.16
C ASP A 59 -3.87 -3.06 -0.17
N ALA A 60 -3.67 -3.71 0.97
CA ALA A 60 -2.83 -4.89 1.08
C ALA A 60 -3.63 -6.02 1.73
N TRP A 61 -3.37 -7.25 1.29
CA TRP A 61 -3.98 -8.44 1.83
C TRP A 61 -2.90 -9.31 2.49
N PHE A 62 -3.12 -9.66 3.75
CA PHE A 62 -2.19 -10.42 4.57
C PHE A 62 -2.75 -11.81 4.84
N VAL A 63 -1.97 -12.84 4.59
CA VAL A 63 -2.31 -14.22 4.99
C VAL A 63 -1.39 -14.63 6.14
N LYS A 64 -1.98 -15.25 7.16
CA LYS A 64 -1.24 -15.78 8.30
C LYS A 64 -0.11 -16.72 7.82
N ASP A 65 1.06 -16.58 8.43
CA ASP A 65 2.28 -17.37 8.14
C ASP A 65 2.86 -17.19 6.71
N ILE A 66 2.29 -16.29 5.89
CA ILE A 66 2.81 -15.93 4.56
C ILE A 66 3.22 -14.45 4.51
N GLY A 67 2.41 -13.56 5.12
CA GLY A 67 2.57 -12.12 5.01
C GLY A 67 1.73 -11.54 3.88
N VAL A 68 2.23 -10.51 3.19
CA VAL A 68 1.46 -9.84 2.13
C VAL A 68 1.37 -10.72 0.88
N VAL A 69 0.14 -11.00 0.45
CA VAL A 69 -0.13 -11.84 -0.73
C VAL A 69 -0.66 -11.04 -1.92
N ARG A 70 -1.19 -9.84 -1.67
CA ARG A 70 -1.66 -8.93 -2.71
C ARG A 70 -1.50 -7.49 -2.27
N PHE A 71 -1.18 -6.64 -3.24
CA PHE A 71 -1.24 -5.19 -3.12
C PHE A 71 -2.07 -4.61 -4.27
N GLN A 72 -2.87 -3.59 -3.99
CA GLN A 72 -3.62 -2.86 -5.02
C GLN A 72 -3.71 -1.38 -4.68
N GLY A 73 -3.33 -0.49 -5.59
CA GLY A 73 -3.47 0.95 -5.34
C GLY A 73 -2.50 1.80 -6.12
N ASN A 74 -2.25 3.01 -5.65
CA ASN A 74 -1.34 3.93 -6.31
C ASN A 74 0.12 3.43 -6.25
N GLY A 75 0.86 3.55 -7.36
CA GLY A 75 2.24 3.06 -7.46
C GLY A 75 3.22 3.75 -6.50
N THR A 76 2.96 5.01 -6.11
CA THR A 76 3.77 5.75 -5.11
C THR A 76 3.79 5.04 -3.76
N ILE A 77 2.61 4.69 -3.24
CA ILE A 77 2.50 4.04 -1.93
C ILE A 77 2.90 2.57 -2.02
N LEU A 78 2.63 1.90 -3.14
CA LEU A 78 3.07 0.51 -3.32
C LEU A 78 4.58 0.39 -3.41
N GLY A 79 5.27 1.30 -4.11
CA GLY A 79 6.73 1.35 -4.13
C GLY A 79 7.32 1.56 -2.74
N ALA A 80 6.71 2.43 -1.94
CA ALA A 80 7.11 2.65 -0.56
C ALA A 80 6.97 1.38 0.31
N LEU A 81 5.83 0.68 0.19
CA LEU A 81 5.51 -0.50 1.00
C LEU A 81 6.25 -1.78 0.54
N SER A 82 6.59 -1.89 -0.74
CA SER A 82 7.28 -3.05 -1.32
C SER A 82 8.80 -2.92 -1.37
N GLY A 83 9.36 -1.79 -0.94
CA GLY A 83 10.80 -1.53 -0.95
C GLY A 83 11.37 -1.02 -2.28
N GLY A 84 10.51 -0.70 -3.26
CA GLY A 84 10.90 -0.10 -4.54
C GLY A 84 11.22 1.40 -4.48
N GLY A 85 11.06 2.03 -3.30
CA GLY A 85 11.26 3.46 -3.09
C GLY A 85 10.00 4.30 -3.36
N ILE A 86 10.08 5.60 -3.10
CA ILE A 86 8.94 6.51 -3.21
C ILE A 86 9.08 7.38 -4.46
N ASN A 87 8.11 7.29 -5.37
CA ASN A 87 8.03 8.16 -6.54
C ASN A 87 6.77 9.03 -6.48
N PHE A 88 6.88 10.22 -5.91
CA PHE A 88 5.75 11.17 -5.80
C PHE A 88 5.29 11.78 -7.13
N ALA A 89 6.02 11.52 -8.22
CA ALA A 89 5.63 11.90 -9.58
C ALA A 89 4.86 10.77 -10.30
N ASP A 90 4.69 9.60 -9.67
CA ASP A 90 3.96 8.50 -10.25
C ASP A 90 2.45 8.78 -10.30
N THR A 91 1.93 8.96 -11.52
CA THR A 91 0.51 9.20 -11.79
C THR A 91 -0.28 7.89 -11.98
N THR A 92 0.33 6.72 -11.80
CA THR A 92 -0.32 5.43 -11.99
C THR A 92 -1.49 5.30 -11.02
N LYS A 93 -2.71 5.23 -11.59
CA LYS A 93 -3.94 5.22 -10.80
C LYS A 93 -4.11 3.91 -10.01
N THR A 94 -3.74 2.79 -10.62
CA THR A 94 -3.86 1.46 -10.00
C THR A 94 -2.77 0.53 -10.50
N VAL A 95 -1.94 0.04 -9.58
CA VAL A 95 -1.04 -1.11 -9.74
C VAL A 95 -1.62 -2.26 -8.92
N SER A 96 -1.53 -3.49 -9.43
CA SER A 96 -1.90 -4.71 -8.71
C SER A 96 -0.74 -5.69 -8.73
N GLN A 97 -0.36 -6.18 -7.57
CA GLN A 97 0.69 -7.19 -7.41
C GLN A 97 0.09 -8.38 -6.67
N ASN A 98 0.39 -9.59 -7.14
CA ASN A 98 -0.05 -10.85 -6.51
C ASN A 98 1.16 -11.73 -6.26
N LEU A 99 1.17 -12.38 -5.10
CA LEU A 99 2.18 -13.36 -4.73
C LEU A 99 2.02 -14.62 -5.59
N THR A 100 3.11 -15.03 -6.22
CA THR A 100 3.19 -16.24 -7.05
C THR A 100 4.06 -17.33 -6.44
N SER A 101 4.90 -17.00 -5.46
CA SER A 101 5.76 -17.95 -4.74
C SER A 101 6.27 -17.36 -3.43
N TYR A 102 6.48 -18.19 -2.42
CA TYR A 102 7.18 -17.86 -1.17
C TYR A 102 7.96 -19.08 -0.68
N ASP A 103 9.05 -18.85 0.06
CA ASP A 103 9.84 -19.88 0.72
C ASP A 103 10.03 -19.48 2.19
N ILE A 104 9.12 -19.93 3.03
CA ILE A 104 9.12 -19.67 4.48
C ILE A 104 9.22 -21.05 5.14
N LYS A 105 10.28 -21.26 5.93
CA LYS A 105 10.56 -22.53 6.63
C LYS A 105 9.83 -22.63 7.96
#